data_AF-A0A1E5A5G3-F1
#
_entry.id   AF-A0A1E5A5G3-F1
#
_cell.length_a   1.000
_cell.length_b   1.000
_cell.length_c   1.000
_cell.angle_alpha   90.00
_cell.angle_beta   90.00
_cell.angle_gamma   90.00
#
_symmetry.space_group_name_H-M   'P 1'
#
loop_
_entity.id
_entity.type
_entity.pdbx_description
1 polymer ?
#
loop_
_entity_poly.entity_id
_entity_poly.type
_entity_poly.pdbx_seq_one_letter_code
_entity_poly.pdbx_strand_id
1 'polypeptide(L)'
;MGIPTVTDRVIQQAISQVLTPVFDLAFSDSSFGFRPKRGGQQSVQQVHRLIKAGNRFAVDVYLSKFFDRVNHDPRIALKLKINEVKICVAKSSECEYLGFSFRSGYIKWSEKTLERFKERVRRLTNRNWGVSMHYQLFKLSQYLRGWINYFGIANGYQRCLDLDHWIRRRVRMAYWRQWRKPRTKVRSLLKLGVHVRTAVACGISSKGPWRSSKTPGIQQALSLAFLKSEGLASLRDGWIKLHHSQ
;
A
#
# COMPACT_ATOMS: atom_id res chain seq x y z
N MET A 1 20.93 -2.28 12.34
CA MET A 1 20.97 -3.61 11.72
C MET A 1 22.40 -3.91 11.36
N GLY A 2 23.04 -4.88 12.01
CA GLY A 2 24.35 -5.37 11.56
C GLY A 2 24.13 -6.16 10.26
N ILE A 3 24.77 -5.76 9.17
CA ILE A 3 24.67 -6.45 7.88
C ILE A 3 25.81 -7.47 7.85
N PRO A 4 25.54 -8.79 7.98
CA PRO A 4 26.58 -9.81 7.95
C PRO A 4 27.16 -9.96 6.54
N THR A 5 28.33 -10.62 6.43
CA THR A 5 29.00 -10.85 5.15
C THR A 5 28.19 -11.78 4.24
N VAL A 6 28.53 -11.85 2.95
CA VAL A 6 27.82 -12.73 2.00
C VAL A 6 27.89 -14.19 2.44
N THR A 7 29.07 -14.65 2.86
CA THR A 7 29.31 -16.00 3.36
C THR A 7 28.47 -16.31 4.59
N ASP A 8 28.42 -15.38 5.55
CA ASP A 8 27.61 -15.55 6.76
C ASP A 8 26.12 -15.66 6.43
N ARG A 9 25.61 -14.89 5.46
CA ARG A 9 24.20 -14.99 5.03
C ARG A 9 23.88 -16.34 4.39
N VAL A 10 24.81 -16.89 3.61
CA VAL A 10 24.64 -18.22 3.01
C VAL A 10 24.59 -19.29 4.09
N ILE A 11 25.51 -19.23 5.06
CA ILE A 11 25.55 -20.18 6.18
C ILE A 11 24.28 -20.05 7.04
N GLN A 12 23.89 -18.83 7.41
CA GLN A 12 22.65 -18.57 8.18
C GLN A 12 21.40 -19.08 7.44
N GLN A 13 21.33 -18.90 6.13
CA GLN A 13 20.21 -19.38 5.31
C GLN A 13 20.18 -20.91 5.24
N ALA A 14 21.33 -21.57 5.11
CA ALA A 14 21.43 -23.03 5.12
C ALA A 14 20.98 -23.60 6.47
N ILE A 15 21.46 -23.04 7.58
CA ILE A 15 21.01 -23.41 8.93
C ILE A 15 19.48 -23.21 9.06
N SER A 16 18.95 -22.07 8.60
CA SER A 16 17.51 -21.80 8.65
C SER A 16 16.70 -22.85 7.88
N GLN A 17 17.15 -23.28 6.70
CA GLN A 17 16.43 -24.29 5.90
C GLN A 17 16.36 -25.65 6.59
N VAL A 18 17.41 -26.05 7.33
CA VAL A 18 17.44 -27.31 8.09
C VAL A 18 16.59 -27.21 9.36
N LEU A 19 16.68 -26.09 10.09
CA LEU A 19 15.98 -25.92 11.36
C LEU A 19 14.48 -25.63 11.20
N THR A 20 14.07 -24.95 10.13
CA THR A 20 12.66 -24.58 9.89
C THR A 20 11.71 -25.77 9.97
N PRO A 21 11.88 -26.90 9.24
CA PRO A 21 10.93 -28.01 9.31
C PRO A 21 10.86 -28.68 10.70
N VAL A 22 11.93 -28.59 11.50
CA VAL A 22 11.97 -29.15 12.86
C VAL A 22 11.18 -28.28 13.83
N PHE A 23 11.41 -26.97 13.82
CA PHE A 23 10.75 -26.05 14.76
C PHE A 23 9.36 -25.62 14.31
N ASP A 24 9.07 -25.58 13.00
CA ASP A 24 7.80 -25.07 12.48
C ASP A 24 6.58 -25.89 12.96
N LEU A 25 6.78 -27.19 13.18
CA LEU A 25 5.75 -28.10 13.71
C LEU A 25 5.40 -27.83 15.17
N ALA A 26 6.34 -27.30 15.96
CA ALA A 26 6.14 -27.02 17.38
C ALA A 26 5.51 -25.63 17.66
N PHE A 27 5.45 -24.74 16.66
CA PHE A 27 4.89 -23.41 16.85
C PHE A 27 3.35 -23.41 16.90
N SER A 28 2.82 -22.60 17.82
CA SER A 28 1.37 -22.36 17.95
C SER A 28 0.69 -21.95 16.64
N ASP A 29 -0.56 -22.37 16.47
CA ASP A 29 -1.40 -22.00 15.33
C ASP A 29 -1.72 -20.51 15.25
N SER A 30 -1.62 -19.78 16.36
CA SER A 30 -1.80 -18.32 16.36
C SER A 30 -0.49 -17.56 16.05
N SER A 31 0.60 -18.27 15.73
CA SER A 31 1.86 -17.67 15.28
C SER A 31 1.90 -17.59 13.74
N PHE A 32 2.04 -16.37 13.22
CA PHE A 32 2.07 -16.09 11.77
C PHE A 32 3.34 -15.37 11.30
N GLY A 33 4.13 -14.81 12.22
CA GLY A 33 5.33 -14.05 11.87
C GLY A 33 6.48 -14.97 11.44
N PHE A 34 7.14 -14.65 10.34
CA PHE A 34 8.37 -15.32 9.85
C PHE A 34 8.24 -16.83 9.59
N ARG A 35 7.02 -17.32 9.30
CA ARG A 35 6.76 -18.74 9.03
C ARG A 35 6.46 -19.00 7.56
N PRO A 36 6.85 -20.15 7.00
CA PRO A 36 6.52 -20.50 5.62
C PRO A 36 5.01 -20.62 5.45
N LYS A 37 4.47 -20.14 4.33
CA LYS A 37 3.03 -20.20 3.96
C LYS A 37 2.06 -19.52 4.94
N ARG A 38 2.56 -18.83 5.97
CA ARG A 38 1.77 -18.00 6.89
C ARG A 38 2.10 -16.53 6.66
N GLY A 39 1.10 -15.66 6.76
CA GLY A 39 1.26 -14.25 6.47
C GLY A 39 0.38 -13.35 7.31
N GLY A 40 0.67 -12.04 7.29
CA GLY A 40 -0.06 -11.04 8.08
C GLY A 40 -1.56 -11.01 7.80
N GLN A 41 -1.98 -11.29 6.56
CA GLN A 41 -3.39 -11.35 6.18
C GLN A 41 -4.16 -12.44 6.94
N GLN A 42 -3.56 -13.64 7.09
CA GLN A 42 -4.18 -14.74 7.82
C GLN A 42 -4.34 -14.40 9.31
N SER A 43 -3.35 -13.73 9.90
CA SER A 43 -3.42 -13.24 11.28
C SER A 43 -4.55 -12.24 11.47
N VAL A 44 -4.68 -11.26 10.57
CA VAL A 44 -5.78 -10.27 10.58
C VAL A 44 -7.15 -10.95 10.47
N GLN A 45 -7.26 -11.98 9.62
CA GLN A 45 -8.50 -12.77 9.49
C GLN A 45 -8.80 -13.60 10.75
N GLN A 46 -7.79 -14.15 11.44
CA GLN A 46 -8.01 -14.84 12.71
C GLN A 46 -8.50 -13.86 13.79
N VAL A 47 -7.87 -12.69 13.90
CA VAL A 47 -8.32 -11.63 14.81
C VAL A 47 -9.76 -11.22 14.50
N HIS A 48 -10.09 -11.04 13.22
CA HIS A 48 -11.46 -10.72 12.80
C HIS A 48 -12.48 -11.79 13.22
N ARG A 49 -12.12 -13.07 13.09
CA ARG A 49 -12.96 -14.20 13.57
C ARG A 49 -13.17 -14.15 15.09
N LEU A 50 -12.11 -13.89 15.87
CA LEU A 50 -12.20 -13.77 17.32
C LEU A 50 -13.10 -12.61 17.76
N ILE A 51 -13.02 -11.47 17.08
CA ILE A 51 -13.89 -10.31 17.35
C ILE A 51 -15.34 -10.65 17.03
N LYS A 52 -15.59 -11.32 15.90
CA LYS A 52 -16.94 -11.78 15.52
C LYS A 52 -17.52 -12.81 16.49
N ALA A 53 -16.68 -13.62 17.14
CA ALA A 53 -17.10 -14.58 18.16
C ALA A 53 -17.51 -13.94 19.50
N GLY A 54 -17.39 -12.61 19.65
CA GLY A 54 -17.83 -11.88 20.85
C GLY A 54 -16.70 -11.33 21.73
N ASN A 55 -15.43 -11.51 21.34
CA ASN A 55 -14.29 -10.95 22.08
C ASN A 55 -14.18 -9.44 21.83
N ARG A 56 -14.68 -8.64 22.76
CA ARG A 56 -14.80 -7.19 22.59
C ARG A 56 -13.57 -6.39 22.98
N PHE A 57 -12.66 -6.95 23.77
CA PHE A 57 -11.44 -6.28 24.24
C PHE A 57 -10.20 -6.94 23.66
N ALA A 58 -9.21 -6.12 23.32
CA ALA A 58 -7.91 -6.59 22.87
C ALA A 58 -6.81 -5.95 23.72
N VAL A 59 -5.79 -6.75 24.01
CA VAL A 59 -4.57 -6.31 24.69
C VAL A 59 -3.46 -6.29 23.64
N ASP A 60 -3.04 -5.09 23.25
CA ASP A 60 -1.93 -4.90 22.32
C ASP A 60 -0.62 -4.83 23.12
N VAL A 61 0.31 -5.74 22.83
CA VAL A 61 1.58 -5.88 23.55
C VAL A 61 2.74 -5.74 22.58
N TYR A 62 3.60 -4.76 22.82
CA TYR A 62 4.83 -4.56 22.06
C TYR A 62 6.07 -4.80 22.91
N LEU A 63 7.04 -5.53 22.36
CA LEU A 63 8.35 -5.76 22.98
C LEU A 63 9.34 -4.66 22.59
N SER A 64 10.11 -4.17 23.57
CA SER A 64 11.14 -3.13 23.33
C SER A 64 12.44 -3.76 22.85
N LYS A 65 12.95 -3.32 21.69
CA LYS A 65 14.26 -3.74 21.14
C LYS A 65 14.43 -5.27 21.17
N PHE A 66 13.43 -5.99 20.66
CA PHE A 66 13.33 -7.46 20.74
C PHE A 66 14.66 -8.16 20.40
N PHE A 67 15.22 -7.89 19.22
CA PHE A 67 16.44 -8.55 18.74
C PHE A 67 17.71 -8.17 19.51
N ASP A 68 17.76 -6.99 20.14
CA ASP A 68 18.94 -6.55 20.90
C ASP A 68 18.97 -7.14 22.32
N ARG A 69 17.84 -7.67 22.81
CA ARG A 69 17.64 -8.12 24.19
C ARG A 69 17.39 -9.62 24.31
N VAL A 70 17.52 -10.36 23.21
CA VAL A 70 17.45 -11.82 23.26
C VAL A 70 18.65 -12.32 24.06
N ASN A 71 18.38 -13.00 25.18
CA ASN A 71 19.44 -13.63 25.95
C ASN A 71 19.90 -14.92 25.24
N HIS A 72 21.22 -15.14 25.17
CA HIS A 72 21.80 -16.30 24.52
C HIS A 72 21.88 -17.54 25.43
N ASP A 73 21.53 -17.41 26.71
CA ASP A 73 21.42 -18.53 27.64
C ASP A 73 20.06 -19.25 27.50
N PRO A 74 20.04 -20.52 27.04
CA PRO A 74 18.81 -21.28 26.84
C PRO A 74 18.10 -21.69 28.14
N ARG A 75 18.74 -21.57 29.31
CA ARG A 75 18.17 -21.94 30.61
C ARG A 75 17.38 -20.81 31.27
N ILE A 76 17.50 -19.59 30.78
CA ILE A 76 16.88 -18.41 31.37
C ILE A 76 15.59 -18.11 30.61
N ALA A 77 14.45 -18.14 31.32
CA ALA A 77 13.17 -17.66 30.78
C ALA A 77 13.34 -16.28 30.13
N LEU A 78 12.63 -16.03 29.02
CA LEU A 78 12.77 -14.81 28.22
C LEU A 78 12.66 -13.52 29.07
N LYS A 79 13.80 -12.93 29.47
CA LYS A 79 13.89 -11.67 30.22
C LYS A 79 13.70 -10.46 29.30
N LEU A 80 12.61 -10.45 28.52
CA LEU A 80 12.32 -9.39 27.57
C LEU A 80 11.58 -8.24 28.25
N LYS A 81 12.06 -7.01 28.03
CA LYS A 81 11.39 -5.81 28.54
C LYS A 81 10.23 -5.43 27.63
N ILE A 82 9.03 -5.30 28.20
CA ILE A 82 7.85 -4.82 27.48
C ILE A 82 7.99 -3.31 27.23
N ASN A 83 7.48 -2.84 26.10
CA ASN A 83 7.38 -1.42 25.81
C ASN A 83 6.11 -0.84 26.43
N GLU A 84 6.21 -0.40 27.69
CA GLU A 84 5.07 0.16 28.45
C GLU A 84 4.33 1.29 27.73
N VAL A 85 5.03 2.10 26.92
CA VAL A 85 4.43 3.19 26.14
C VAL A 85 3.52 2.69 25.01
N LYS A 86 3.74 1.46 24.54
CA LYS A 86 2.99 0.86 23.42
C LYS A 86 2.03 -0.23 23.87
N ILE A 87 1.96 -0.55 25.16
CA ILE A 87 0.91 -1.42 25.68
C ILE A 87 -0.39 -0.62 25.65
N CYS A 88 -1.43 -1.19 25.06
CA CYS A 88 -2.77 -0.62 25.22
C CYS A 88 -3.80 -1.72 25.44
N VAL A 89 -4.73 -1.47 26.37
CA VAL A 89 -5.96 -2.24 26.49
C VAL A 89 -7.04 -1.36 25.92
N ALA A 90 -7.63 -1.80 24.82
CA ALA A 90 -8.66 -1.03 24.14
C ALA A 90 -9.75 -1.96 23.62
N LYS A 91 -10.89 -1.36 23.27
CA LYS A 91 -11.93 -2.10 22.56
C LYS A 91 -11.35 -2.58 21.24
N SER A 92 -11.61 -3.84 20.91
CA SER A 92 -11.20 -4.47 19.65
C SER A 92 -11.56 -3.66 18.41
N SER A 93 -12.64 -2.87 18.48
CA SER A 93 -13.09 -1.98 17.41
C SER A 93 -12.22 -0.74 17.18
N GLU A 94 -11.51 -0.31 18.20
CA GLU A 94 -10.65 0.89 18.22
C GLU A 94 -9.18 0.55 17.98
N CYS A 95 -8.81 -0.73 18.12
CA CYS A 95 -7.45 -1.20 17.89
C CYS A 95 -7.05 -1.18 16.40
N GLU A 96 -5.79 -0.84 16.15
CA GLU A 96 -5.14 -0.97 14.85
C GLU A 96 -4.16 -2.16 14.89
N TYR A 97 -4.25 -3.07 13.93
CA TYR A 97 -3.35 -4.23 13.84
C TYR A 97 -2.83 -4.41 12.42
N LEU A 98 -1.51 -4.47 12.24
CA LEU A 98 -0.83 -4.65 10.95
C LEU A 98 -1.32 -3.72 9.81
N GLY A 99 -1.79 -2.52 10.15
CA GLY A 99 -2.33 -1.53 9.20
C GLY A 99 -3.84 -1.62 8.93
N PHE A 100 -4.54 -2.49 9.63
CA PHE A 100 -6.00 -2.65 9.59
C PHE A 100 -6.65 -2.14 10.88
N SER A 101 -7.94 -1.79 10.79
CA SER A 101 -8.81 -1.47 11.92
C SER A 101 -10.09 -2.29 11.82
N PHE A 102 -10.70 -2.62 12.96
CA PHE A 102 -11.85 -3.53 13.03
C PHE A 102 -13.13 -2.81 13.46
N ARG A 103 -13.52 -1.74 12.77
CA ARG A 103 -14.72 -0.96 13.15
C ARG A 103 -16.01 -1.65 12.69
N SER A 104 -16.98 -1.77 13.60
CA SER A 104 -18.32 -2.29 13.34
C SER A 104 -18.34 -3.73 12.78
N GLY A 105 -17.38 -4.57 13.19
CA GLY A 105 -17.31 -5.97 12.74
C GLY A 105 -16.78 -6.16 11.31
N TYR A 106 -16.25 -5.11 10.67
CA TYR A 106 -15.62 -5.18 9.34
C TYR A 106 -14.13 -4.83 9.40
N ILE A 107 -13.34 -5.47 8.54
CA ILE A 107 -11.93 -5.13 8.33
C ILE A 107 -11.87 -3.87 7.46
N LYS A 108 -11.28 -2.79 7.99
CA LYS A 108 -11.06 -1.53 7.30
C LYS A 108 -9.57 -1.18 7.30
N TRP A 109 -9.12 -0.35 6.37
CA TRP A 109 -7.75 0.20 6.44
C TRP A 109 -7.64 1.20 7.59
N SER A 110 -6.51 1.18 8.29
CA SER A 110 -6.21 2.23 9.27
C SER A 110 -5.95 3.58 8.57
N GLU A 111 -6.21 4.67 9.28
CA GLU A 111 -6.04 6.03 8.75
C GLU A 111 -4.55 6.29 8.42
N LYS A 112 -3.64 5.85 9.31
CA LYS A 112 -2.18 5.91 9.08
C LYS A 112 -1.75 5.18 7.81
N THR A 113 -2.35 4.03 7.50
CA THR A 113 -2.06 3.28 6.27
C THR A 113 -2.49 4.07 5.03
N LEU A 114 -3.68 4.68 5.09
CA LEU A 114 -4.20 5.49 4.00
C LEU A 114 -3.34 6.75 3.77
N GLU A 115 -2.86 7.38 4.83
CA GLU A 115 -1.95 8.52 4.75
C GLU A 115 -0.62 8.15 4.10
N ARG A 116 0.03 7.09 4.61
CA ARG A 116 1.28 6.55 4.03
C ARG A 116 1.10 6.15 2.56
N PHE A 117 -0.06 5.56 2.21
CA PHE A 117 -0.40 5.24 0.83
C PHE A 117 -0.43 6.49 -0.05
N LYS A 118 -1.21 7.49 0.39
CA LYS A 118 -1.33 8.76 -0.35
C LYS A 118 0.04 9.41 -0.48
N GLU A 119 0.83 9.49 0.60
CA GLU A 119 2.21 9.99 0.59
C GLU A 119 3.09 9.30 -0.43
N ARG A 120 3.10 7.97 -0.46
CA ARG A 120 3.89 7.20 -1.42
C ARG A 120 3.49 7.51 -2.86
N VAL A 121 2.18 7.59 -3.13
CA VAL A 121 1.68 8.03 -4.45
C VAL A 121 2.10 9.47 -4.76
N ARG A 122 2.10 10.39 -3.78
CA ARG A 122 2.59 11.77 -3.99
C ARG A 122 4.06 11.76 -4.42
N ARG A 123 4.89 10.93 -3.78
CA ARG A 123 6.32 10.80 -4.08
C ARG A 123 6.55 10.22 -5.48
N LEU A 124 5.82 9.16 -5.84
CA LEU A 124 5.91 8.53 -7.17
C LEU A 124 5.36 9.41 -8.30
N THR A 125 4.49 10.38 -7.99
CA THR A 125 3.92 11.32 -8.96
C THR A 125 4.51 12.73 -8.85
N ASN A 126 5.72 12.84 -8.28
CA ASN A 126 6.35 14.13 -8.01
C ASN A 126 6.95 14.78 -9.27
N ARG A 127 7.04 16.12 -9.24
CA ARG A 127 7.60 16.99 -10.27
C ARG A 127 9.09 16.76 -10.50
N ASN A 128 9.85 16.53 -9.43
CA ASN A 128 11.31 16.57 -9.47
C ASN A 128 11.94 15.18 -9.66
N TRP A 129 11.17 14.20 -10.13
CA TRP A 129 11.68 12.84 -10.24
C TRP A 129 12.62 12.66 -11.44
N GLY A 130 12.46 13.47 -12.49
CA GLY A 130 13.37 13.46 -13.66
C GLY A 130 13.28 12.20 -14.53
N VAL A 131 12.27 11.35 -14.33
CA VAL A 131 12.09 10.09 -15.06
C VAL A 131 11.05 10.21 -16.18
N SER A 132 11.07 9.25 -17.11
CA SER A 132 10.04 9.15 -18.15
C SER A 132 8.66 8.87 -17.54
N MET A 133 7.61 9.37 -18.18
CA MET A 133 6.25 9.15 -17.72
C MET A 133 5.87 7.67 -17.73
N HIS A 134 6.30 6.93 -18.74
CA HIS A 134 6.08 5.49 -18.84
C HIS A 134 6.66 4.76 -17.62
N TYR A 135 7.92 5.05 -17.25
CA TYR A 135 8.55 4.47 -16.07
C TYR A 135 7.85 4.89 -14.77
N GLN A 136 7.41 6.15 -14.69
CA GLN A 136 6.65 6.64 -13.55
C GLN A 136 5.32 5.89 -13.38
N LEU A 137 4.59 5.62 -14.46
CA LEU A 137 3.37 4.82 -14.45
C LEU A 137 3.64 3.36 -14.12
N PHE A 138 4.73 2.79 -14.63
CA PHE A 138 5.16 1.43 -14.31
C PHE A 138 5.41 1.27 -12.81
N LYS A 139 6.23 2.14 -12.21
CA LYS A 139 6.52 2.11 -10.76
C LYS A 139 5.30 2.39 -9.90
N LEU A 140 4.43 3.32 -10.32
CA LEU A 140 3.16 3.55 -9.66
C LEU A 140 2.30 2.28 -9.68
N SER A 141 2.16 1.65 -10.85
CA SER A 141 1.36 0.43 -11.01
C SER A 141 1.92 -0.76 -10.24
N GLN A 142 3.24 -0.93 -10.20
CA GLN A 142 3.90 -1.94 -9.35
C GLN A 142 3.53 -1.74 -7.87
N TYR A 143 3.56 -0.50 -7.39
CA TYR A 143 3.15 -0.17 -6.02
C TYR A 143 1.67 -0.44 -5.78
N LEU A 144 0.78 -0.03 -6.69
CA LEU A 144 -0.66 -0.25 -6.55
C LEU A 144 -1.02 -1.73 -6.50
N ARG A 145 -0.41 -2.56 -7.37
CA ARG A 145 -0.60 -4.02 -7.38
C ARG A 145 -0.15 -4.66 -6.08
N GLY A 146 1.05 -4.32 -5.58
CA GLY A 146 1.53 -4.86 -4.30
C GLY A 146 0.66 -4.41 -3.12
N TRP A 147 0.21 -3.16 -3.14
CA TRP A 147 -0.63 -2.61 -2.09
C TRP A 147 -2.01 -3.28 -2.05
N ILE A 148 -2.68 -3.45 -3.18
CA ILE A 148 -3.98 -4.13 -3.21
C ILE A 148 -3.86 -5.63 -2.91
N ASN A 149 -2.75 -6.27 -3.27
CA ASN A 149 -2.53 -7.68 -2.93
C ASN A 149 -2.52 -7.91 -1.41
N TYR A 150 -1.93 -6.98 -0.64
CA TYR A 150 -1.88 -7.08 0.83
C TYR A 150 -3.14 -6.51 1.50
N PHE A 151 -3.54 -5.30 1.13
CA PHE A 151 -4.66 -4.59 1.76
C PHE A 151 -6.03 -4.93 1.18
N GLY A 152 -6.07 -5.78 0.14
CA GLY A 152 -7.28 -6.20 -0.55
C GLY A 152 -8.27 -6.88 0.37
N ILE A 153 -7.82 -7.61 1.40
CA ILE A 153 -8.70 -8.30 2.38
C ILE A 153 -9.68 -7.39 3.13
N ALA A 154 -9.45 -6.06 3.12
CA ALA A 154 -10.35 -5.13 3.75
C ALA A 154 -11.61 -4.89 2.90
N ASN A 155 -12.75 -4.75 3.57
CA ASN A 155 -14.00 -4.42 2.91
C ASN A 155 -14.00 -2.91 2.58
N GLY A 156 -13.77 -2.58 1.31
CA GLY A 156 -13.43 -1.21 0.93
C GLY A 156 -13.60 -0.88 -0.55
N TYR A 157 -14.56 -1.49 -1.26
CA TYR A 157 -14.76 -1.24 -2.68
C TYR A 157 -14.93 0.25 -3.02
N GLN A 158 -15.81 0.96 -2.30
CA GLN A 158 -16.01 2.40 -2.52
C GLN A 158 -14.73 3.21 -2.27
N ARG A 159 -13.96 2.86 -1.22
CA ARG A 159 -12.69 3.52 -0.94
C ARG A 159 -11.65 3.23 -2.03
N CYS A 160 -11.65 2.05 -2.63
CA CYS A 160 -10.80 1.73 -3.79
C CYS A 160 -11.15 2.61 -4.99
N LEU A 161 -12.45 2.81 -5.27
CA LEU A 161 -12.92 3.70 -6.33
C LEU A 161 -12.48 5.15 -6.10
N ASP A 162 -12.67 5.67 -4.88
CA ASP A 162 -12.29 7.03 -4.53
C ASP A 162 -10.77 7.25 -4.66
N LEU A 163 -9.97 6.25 -4.26
CA LEU A 163 -8.52 6.29 -4.43
C LEU A 163 -8.12 6.22 -5.90
N ASP A 164 -8.74 5.37 -6.71
CA ASP A 164 -8.49 5.31 -8.15
C ASP A 164 -8.82 6.65 -8.82
N HIS A 165 -9.91 7.30 -8.43
CA HIS A 165 -10.28 8.63 -8.93
C HIS A 165 -9.18 9.65 -8.59
N TRP A 166 -8.71 9.62 -7.34
CA TRP A 166 -7.64 10.49 -6.86
C TRP A 166 -6.30 10.22 -7.55
N ILE A 167 -5.92 8.95 -7.75
CA ILE A 167 -4.71 8.53 -8.46
C ILE A 167 -4.75 8.97 -9.92
N ARG A 168 -5.86 8.74 -10.63
CA ARG A 168 -6.00 9.18 -12.03
C ARG A 168 -5.83 10.68 -12.14
N ARG A 169 -6.43 11.45 -11.22
CA ARG A 169 -6.24 12.90 -11.18
C ARG A 169 -4.78 13.29 -10.93
N ARG A 170 -4.07 12.58 -10.05
CA ARG A 170 -2.63 12.76 -9.80
C ARG A 170 -1.79 12.52 -11.06
N VAL A 171 -2.06 11.42 -11.76
CA VAL A 171 -1.39 11.07 -13.01
C VAL A 171 -1.63 12.14 -14.07
N ARG A 172 -2.88 12.60 -14.24
CA ARG A 172 -3.20 13.72 -15.14
C ARG A 172 -2.43 14.98 -14.79
N MET A 173 -2.33 15.28 -13.50
CA MET A 173 -1.52 16.41 -13.01
C MET A 173 -0.03 16.23 -13.34
N ALA A 174 0.51 15.01 -13.27
CA ALA A 174 1.90 14.74 -13.65
C ALA A 174 2.14 14.94 -15.16
N TYR A 175 1.24 14.44 -16.03
CA TYR A 175 1.30 14.68 -17.48
C TYR A 175 1.27 16.18 -17.78
N TRP A 176 0.33 16.89 -17.14
CA TRP A 176 0.19 18.33 -17.30
C TRP A 176 1.41 19.13 -16.85
N ARG A 177 2.11 18.65 -15.82
CA ARG A 177 3.37 19.26 -15.35
C ARG A 177 4.55 18.96 -16.28
N GLN A 178 4.59 17.78 -16.89
CA GLN A 178 5.62 17.41 -17.85
C GLN A 178 5.52 18.25 -19.13
N TRP A 179 4.31 18.58 -19.57
CA TRP A 179 4.06 19.52 -20.67
C TRP A 179 4.30 20.97 -20.22
N ARG A 180 5.56 21.34 -19.97
CA ARG A 180 5.94 22.63 -19.36
C ARG A 180 5.42 23.86 -20.11
N LYS A 181 5.50 23.87 -21.45
CA LYS A 181 5.18 25.03 -22.28
C LYS A 181 3.71 24.99 -22.78
N PRO A 182 3.00 26.14 -22.87
CA PRO A 182 1.64 26.20 -23.42
C PRO A 182 1.51 25.56 -24.80
N ARG A 183 2.46 25.83 -25.70
CA ARG A 183 2.49 25.22 -27.06
C ARG A 183 2.53 23.69 -27.01
N THR A 184 3.33 23.12 -26.10
CA THR A 184 3.44 21.66 -25.91
C THR A 184 2.14 21.07 -25.37
N LYS A 185 1.49 21.76 -24.40
CA LYS A 185 0.20 21.33 -23.85
C LYS A 185 -0.87 21.23 -24.95
N VAL A 186 -1.02 22.29 -25.75
CA VAL A 186 -2.00 22.32 -26.83
C VAL A 186 -1.69 21.22 -27.85
N ARG A 187 -0.44 21.09 -28.30
CA ARG A 187 -0.02 20.04 -29.24
C ARG A 187 -0.33 18.63 -28.72
N SER A 188 -0.02 18.34 -27.46
CA SER A 188 -0.30 17.04 -26.85
C SER A 188 -1.81 16.75 -26.74
N LEU A 189 -2.61 17.76 -26.38
CA LEU A 189 -4.07 17.61 -26.30
C LEU A 189 -4.70 17.36 -27.68
N LEU A 190 -4.23 18.06 -28.71
CA LEU A 190 -4.66 17.85 -30.10
C LEU A 190 -4.29 16.44 -30.58
N LYS A 191 -3.07 15.96 -30.28
CA LYS A 191 -2.63 14.59 -30.62
C LYS A 191 -3.53 13.51 -29.98
N LEU A 192 -4.10 13.81 -28.82
CA LEU A 192 -5.02 12.93 -28.09
C LEU A 192 -6.50 13.14 -28.48
N GLY A 193 -6.78 13.90 -29.54
CA GLY A 193 -8.14 14.03 -30.11
C GLY A 193 -9.03 15.06 -29.41
N VAL A 194 -8.49 16.00 -28.64
CA VAL A 194 -9.28 17.09 -28.03
C VAL A 194 -9.55 18.19 -29.05
N HIS A 195 -10.78 18.72 -29.06
CA HIS A 195 -11.18 19.83 -29.92
C HIS A 195 -10.30 21.08 -29.72
N VAL A 196 -9.96 21.77 -30.81
CA VAL A 196 -8.97 22.86 -30.85
C VAL A 196 -9.26 23.96 -29.82
N ARG A 197 -10.51 24.45 -29.77
CA ARG A 197 -10.90 25.52 -28.84
C ARG A 197 -10.65 25.12 -27.38
N THR A 198 -11.03 23.89 -27.01
CA THR A 198 -10.86 23.34 -25.66
C THR A 198 -9.39 23.13 -25.32
N ALA A 199 -8.59 22.66 -26.29
CA ALA A 199 -7.16 22.46 -26.12
C ALA A 199 -6.42 23.80 -25.88
N VAL A 200 -6.72 24.84 -26.66
CA VAL A 200 -6.15 26.18 -26.49
C VAL A 200 -6.54 26.76 -25.12
N ALA A 201 -7.83 26.73 -24.78
CA ALA A 201 -8.32 27.23 -23.49
C ALA A 201 -7.65 26.54 -22.29
N CYS A 202 -7.42 25.22 -22.36
CA CYS A 202 -6.69 24.51 -21.33
C CYS A 202 -5.19 24.89 -21.31
N GLY A 203 -4.56 25.01 -22.47
CA GLY A 203 -3.12 25.26 -22.61
C GLY A 203 -2.64 26.61 -22.07
N ILE A 204 -3.42 27.67 -22.29
CA ILE A 204 -3.09 29.04 -21.87
C ILE A 204 -3.56 29.38 -20.44
N SER A 205 -4.22 28.44 -19.76
CA SER A 205 -4.78 28.70 -18.44
C SER A 205 -3.71 29.03 -17.41
N SER A 206 -3.92 30.10 -16.64
CA SER A 206 -3.11 30.48 -15.46
C SER A 206 -3.34 29.57 -14.24
N LYS A 207 -4.31 28.63 -14.32
CA LYS A 207 -4.67 27.74 -13.21
C LYS A 207 -3.55 26.74 -12.93
N GLY A 208 -3.30 26.50 -11.64
CA GLY A 208 -2.30 25.53 -11.19
C GLY A 208 -2.59 24.09 -11.62
N PRO A 209 -1.58 23.20 -11.75
CA PRO A 209 -1.73 21.87 -12.35
C PRO A 209 -2.78 20.96 -11.70
N TRP A 210 -2.96 21.04 -10.38
CA TRP A 210 -3.97 20.26 -9.68
C TRP A 210 -5.39 20.72 -10.01
N ARG A 211 -5.61 22.04 -10.17
CA ARG A 211 -6.90 22.59 -10.60
C ARG A 211 -7.16 22.23 -12.07
N SER A 212 -6.15 22.38 -12.92
CA SER A 212 -6.25 22.07 -14.35
C SER A 212 -6.52 20.59 -14.62
N SER A 213 -5.99 19.66 -13.82
CA SER A 213 -6.26 18.21 -13.98
C SER A 213 -7.74 17.79 -13.97
N LYS A 214 -8.65 18.66 -13.49
CA LYS A 214 -10.10 18.45 -13.52
C LYS A 214 -10.79 18.98 -14.79
N THR A 215 -10.12 19.74 -15.65
CA THR A 215 -10.79 20.34 -16.81
C THR A 215 -11.26 19.26 -17.79
N PRO A 216 -12.43 19.42 -18.42
CA PRO A 216 -12.97 18.45 -19.36
C PRO A 216 -11.99 18.10 -20.49
N GLY A 217 -11.27 19.08 -21.03
CA GLY A 217 -10.27 18.85 -22.07
C GLY A 217 -9.13 17.91 -21.65
N ILE A 218 -8.64 18.03 -20.41
CA ILE A 218 -7.60 17.13 -19.88
C ILE A 218 -8.19 15.75 -19.54
N GLN A 219 -9.43 15.69 -19.05
CA GLN A 219 -10.10 14.41 -18.79
C GLN A 219 -10.38 13.63 -20.08
N GLN A 220 -10.75 14.33 -21.15
CA GLN A 220 -10.97 13.75 -22.48
C GLN A 220 -9.65 13.23 -23.07
N ALA A 221 -8.59 14.05 -23.07
CA ALA A 221 -7.26 13.63 -23.55
C ALA A 221 -6.69 12.45 -22.76
N LEU A 222 -6.69 12.56 -21.44
CA LEU A 222 -6.16 11.56 -20.51
C LEU A 222 -7.32 10.76 -19.91
N SER A 223 -8.06 10.12 -20.82
CA SER A 223 -9.21 9.29 -20.52
C SER A 223 -8.82 8.04 -19.72
N LEU A 224 -9.81 7.37 -19.11
CA LEU A 224 -9.57 6.10 -18.43
C LEU A 224 -8.99 5.06 -19.40
N ALA A 225 -9.50 5.01 -20.64
CA ALA A 225 -9.03 4.10 -21.67
C ALA A 225 -7.55 4.34 -21.99
N PHE A 226 -7.16 5.60 -22.20
CA PHE A 226 -5.76 5.98 -22.44
C PHE A 226 -4.85 5.60 -21.26
N LEU A 227 -5.25 5.91 -20.03
CA LEU A 227 -4.43 5.55 -18.87
C LEU A 227 -4.30 4.04 -18.68
N LYS A 228 -5.33 3.28 -19.07
CA LYS A 228 -5.31 1.81 -19.05
C LYS A 228 -4.38 1.26 -20.14
N SER A 229 -4.40 1.82 -21.35
CA SER A 229 -3.48 1.41 -22.43
C SER A 229 -2.03 1.73 -22.10
N GLU A 230 -1.77 2.82 -21.38
CA GLU A 230 -0.44 3.15 -20.84
C GLU A 230 0.00 2.25 -19.67
N GLY A 231 -0.86 1.34 -19.21
CA GLY A 231 -0.53 0.33 -18.20
C GLY A 231 -0.79 0.74 -16.74
N LEU A 232 -1.57 1.80 -16.49
CA LEU A 232 -1.96 2.18 -15.13
C LEU A 232 -2.84 1.09 -14.49
N ALA A 233 -2.36 0.49 -13.41
CA ALA A 233 -3.15 -0.45 -12.62
C ALA A 233 -4.30 0.25 -11.87
N SER A 234 -5.47 -0.38 -11.84
CA SER A 234 -6.63 0.05 -11.04
C SER A 234 -6.71 -0.76 -9.75
N LEU A 235 -6.88 -0.08 -8.62
CA LEU A 235 -7.13 -0.72 -7.33
C LEU A 235 -8.47 -1.46 -7.33
N ARG A 236 -9.49 -0.90 -7.98
CA ARG A 236 -10.80 -1.53 -8.13
C ARG A 236 -10.69 -2.88 -8.82
N ASP A 237 -10.03 -2.94 -9.99
CA ASP A 237 -9.89 -4.18 -10.76
C ASP A 237 -9.10 -5.23 -9.96
N GLY A 238 -8.07 -4.80 -9.23
CA GLY A 238 -7.32 -5.67 -8.31
C GLY A 238 -8.17 -6.19 -7.15
N TRP A 239 -9.02 -5.36 -6.56
CA TRP A 239 -9.93 -5.75 -5.49
C TRP A 239 -10.97 -6.76 -5.97
N ILE A 240 -11.59 -6.50 -7.13
CA ILE A 240 -12.56 -7.41 -7.76
C ILE A 240 -11.90 -8.77 -8.02
N LYS A 241 -10.70 -8.76 -8.61
CA LYS A 241 -9.95 -9.99 -8.88
C LYS A 241 -9.71 -10.82 -7.62
N LEU A 242 -9.48 -10.20 -6.46
CA LEU A 242 -9.23 -10.93 -5.20
C LEU A 242 -10.49 -11.50 -4.55
N HIS A 243 -11.67 -10.91 -4.77
CA HIS A 243 -12.91 -11.33 -4.10
C HIS A 243 -13.83 -12.14 -5.00
N HIS A 244 -13.71 -11.99 -6.32
CA HIS A 244 -14.57 -12.61 -7.31
C HIS A 244 -13.81 -13.55 -8.26
N SER A 245 -12.54 -13.88 -7.98
CA SER A 245 -11.88 -15.01 -8.62
C SER A 245 -12.36 -16.31 -7.97
N GLN A 246 -13.57 -16.73 -8.32
CA GLN A 246 -14.02 -18.12 -8.24
C GLN A 246 -14.22 -18.64 -9.66
#